data_AF-A0AAW0X6P2-F1
#
_entry.id   AF-A0AAW0X6P2-F1
#
_cell.length_a   1.000
_cell.length_b   1.000
_cell.length_c   1.000
_cell.angle_alpha   90.00
_cell.angle_beta   90.00
_cell.angle_gamma   90.00
#
_symmetry.space_group_name_H-M   'P 1'
#
loop_
_entity.id
_entity.type
_entity.pdbx_description
1 polymer ?
#
loop_
_entity_poly.entity_id
_entity_poly.type
_entity_poly.pdbx_seq_one_letter_code
_entity_poly.pdbx_strand_id
1 'polypeptide(L)'
;MATVAEGQRYDFVVFGATGYTGQYVVEEVSRVAHHDWTERNIPLTWAVAGRSKDKLLNSLATARKETGLNLENVAVILADVADQDSLNRMAAQSTVVINCVGPYQVYGERVVRACIENGSNHVDISGEPQ
;
A
#
# COMPACT_ATOMS: atom_id res chain seq x y z
N MET A 1 0.44 5.07 20.20
CA MET A 1 0.76 6.14 19.23
C MET A 1 2.10 5.83 18.61
N ALA A 2 2.11 5.23 17.42
CA ALA A 2 3.29 5.24 16.56
C ALA A 2 3.05 6.32 15.51
N THR A 3 3.40 7.55 15.85
CA THR A 3 3.57 8.62 14.87
C THR A 3 4.78 8.26 14.03
N VAL A 4 4.57 7.94 12.76
CA VAL A 4 5.66 7.77 11.81
C VAL A 4 6.33 9.13 11.68
N ALA A 5 7.62 9.20 12.05
CA ALA A 5 8.39 10.43 11.97
C ALA A 5 8.48 10.90 10.51
N GLU A 6 8.44 12.21 10.28
CA GLU A 6 8.75 12.79 8.96
C GLU A 6 10.10 12.22 8.48
N GLY A 7 10.09 11.45 7.39
CA GLY A 7 11.26 10.80 6.80
C GLY A 7 11.35 9.27 6.95
N GLN A 8 10.40 8.61 7.61
CA GLN A 8 10.41 7.15 7.71
C GLN A 8 9.55 6.49 6.60
N ARG A 9 10.16 5.56 5.85
CA ARG A 9 9.49 4.76 4.82
C ARG A 9 8.79 3.56 5.44
N TYR A 10 7.58 3.25 4.98
CA TYR A 10 6.92 1.97 5.23
C TYR A 10 7.62 0.86 4.44
N ASP A 11 7.67 -0.35 4.99
CA ASP A 11 8.18 -1.51 4.26
C ASP A 11 7.30 -1.81 3.04
N PHE A 12 5.98 -1.73 3.21
CA PHE A 12 5.00 -1.93 2.13
C PHE A 12 3.94 -0.84 2.10
N VAL A 13 3.54 -0.43 0.89
CA VAL A 13 2.34 0.38 0.65
C VAL A 13 1.45 -0.34 -0.35
N VAL A 14 0.21 -0.67 0.05
CA VAL A 14 -0.78 -1.29 -0.83
C VAL A 14 -1.56 -0.20 -1.56
N PHE A 15 -1.23 0.07 -2.82
CA PHE A 15 -1.91 1.06 -3.64
C PHE A 15 -3.08 0.43 -4.40
N GLY A 16 -4.26 1.06 -4.35
CA GLY A 16 -5.49 0.43 -4.87
C GLY A 16 -6.15 -0.48 -3.84
N ALA A 17 -5.90 -0.27 -2.55
CA ALA A 17 -6.39 -1.06 -1.43
C ALA A 17 -7.92 -1.19 -1.34
N THR A 18 -8.68 -0.32 -2.02
CA THR A 18 -10.15 -0.36 -2.02
C THR A 18 -10.72 -1.12 -3.23
N GLY A 19 -9.88 -1.57 -4.16
CA GLY A 19 -10.29 -2.34 -5.32
C GLY A 19 -10.58 -3.80 -4.94
N TYR A 20 -11.20 -4.54 -5.85
CA TYR A 20 -11.60 -5.93 -5.61
C TYR A 20 -10.42 -6.79 -5.14
N THR A 21 -9.34 -6.88 -5.93
CA THR A 21 -8.12 -7.61 -5.53
C THR A 21 -7.37 -6.92 -4.39
N GLY A 22 -7.39 -5.58 -4.37
CA GLY A 22 -6.72 -4.79 -3.34
C GLY A 22 -7.17 -5.12 -1.93
N GLN A 23 -8.46 -5.41 -1.71
CA GLN A 23 -9.00 -5.77 -0.40
C GLN A 23 -8.40 -7.08 0.14
N TYR A 24 -8.29 -8.11 -0.70
CA TYR A 24 -7.64 -9.37 -0.32
C TYR A 24 -6.14 -9.17 -0.06
N VAL A 25 -5.47 -8.32 -0.84
CA VAL A 25 -4.06 -7.98 -0.60
C VAL A 25 -3.89 -7.27 0.76
N VAL A 26 -4.82 -6.41 1.17
CA VAL A 26 -4.82 -5.78 2.50
C VAL A 26 -4.93 -6.84 3.61
N GLU A 27 -5.81 -7.83 3.45
CA GLU A 27 -5.94 -8.94 4.41
C GLU A 27 -4.64 -9.75 4.53
N GLU A 28 -4.04 -10.13 3.40
CA GLU A 28 -2.81 -10.92 3.40
C GLU A 28 -1.60 -10.13 3.93
N VAL A 29 -1.46 -8.86 3.53
CA VAL A 29 -0.42 -7.97 4.09
C VAL A 29 -0.62 -7.80 5.60
N SER A 30 -1.86 -7.74 6.08
CA SER A 30 -2.14 -7.68 7.52
C SER A 30 -1.64 -8.93 8.25
N ARG A 31 -1.88 -10.13 7.70
CA ARG A 31 -1.39 -11.40 8.26
C ARG A 31 0.14 -11.46 8.24
N VAL A 32 0.74 -11.09 7.12
CA VAL A 32 2.19 -11.08 6.94
C VAL A 32 2.85 -10.09 7.90
N ALA A 33 2.37 -8.85 7.98
CA ALA A 33 2.98 -7.84 8.84
C ALA A 33 2.85 -8.15 10.34
N HIS A 34 1.83 -8.90 10.75
CA HIS A 34 1.65 -9.33 12.12
C HIS A 34 2.47 -10.59 12.48
N HIS A 35 2.86 -11.39 11.48
CA HIS A 35 3.66 -12.57 11.73
C HIS A 35 5.12 -12.17 11.98
N ASP A 36 5.75 -12.79 12.98
CA ASP A 36 7.19 -12.61 13.22
C ASP A 36 8.01 -13.34 12.14
N TRP A 37 8.41 -12.60 11.11
CA TRP A 37 9.24 -13.10 10.00
C TRP A 37 10.73 -12.93 10.24
N THR A 38 11.14 -12.25 11.32
CA THR A 38 12.52 -11.83 11.50
C THR A 38 13.10 -12.43 12.76
N GLU A 39 14.36 -12.88 12.72
CA GLU A 39 15.12 -13.23 13.94
C GLU A 39 15.22 -12.06 14.94
N ARG A 40 14.85 -10.85 14.49
CA ARG A 40 14.95 -9.58 15.21
C ARG A 40 13.66 -9.18 15.92
N ASN A 41 12.55 -9.90 15.74
CA ASN A 41 11.24 -9.59 16.32
C ASN A 41 10.77 -8.14 16.04
N ILE A 42 11.06 -7.63 14.82
CA ILE A 42 10.63 -6.30 14.38
C ILE A 42 9.46 -6.46 13.43
N PRO A 43 8.25 -5.96 13.77
CA PRO A 43 7.10 -6.05 12.89
C PRO A 43 7.29 -5.18 11.65
N LEU A 44 6.83 -5.67 10.50
CA LEU A 44 6.87 -4.92 9.24
C LEU A 44 5.87 -3.76 9.29
N THR A 45 6.33 -2.57 8.91
CA THR A 45 5.52 -1.36 8.82
C THR A 45 4.85 -1.27 7.46
N TRP A 46 3.57 -0.89 7.44
CA TRP A 46 2.84 -0.80 6.17
C TRP A 46 1.72 0.23 6.20
N ALA A 47 1.26 0.60 5.00
CA ALA A 47 0.17 1.53 4.78
C ALA A 47 -0.76 1.09 3.64
N VAL A 48 -1.99 1.59 3.64
CA VAL A 48 -2.92 1.49 2.51
C VAL A 48 -3.00 2.81 1.76
N ALA A 49 -3.10 2.75 0.43
CA ALA A 49 -3.16 3.92 -0.42
C ALA A 49 -4.26 3.87 -1.47
N GLY A 50 -4.85 5.03 -1.76
CA GLY A 50 -5.90 5.20 -2.75
C GLY A 50 -6.57 6.58 -2.69
N ARG A 51 -7.63 6.77 -3.48
CA ARG A 51 -8.23 8.09 -3.71
C ARG A 51 -9.17 8.56 -2.60
N SER A 52 -9.80 7.62 -1.89
CA SER A 52 -10.87 7.93 -0.93
C SER A 52 -10.49 7.42 0.45
N LYS A 53 -10.24 8.36 1.38
CA LYS A 53 -9.91 8.07 2.77
C LYS A 53 -10.96 7.15 3.42
N ASP A 54 -12.24 7.47 3.24
CA ASP A 54 -13.32 6.69 3.85
C ASP A 54 -13.37 5.25 3.33
N LYS A 55 -13.16 5.04 2.02
CA LYS A 55 -13.08 3.68 1.46
C LYS A 55 -11.85 2.91 1.96
N LEU A 56 -10.73 3.59 2.17
CA LEU A 56 -9.52 2.97 2.74
C LEU A 56 -9.74 2.54 4.19
N LEU A 57 -10.36 3.40 5.00
CA LEU A 57 -10.74 3.07 6.38
C LEU A 57 -11.74 1.91 6.42
N ASN A 58 -12.73 1.88 5.52
CA ASN A 58 -13.65 0.75 5.41
C ASN A 58 -12.94 -0.54 5.00
N SER A 59 -11.97 -0.47 4.08
CA SER A 59 -11.15 -1.63 3.70
C SER A 59 -10.36 -2.21 4.88
N LEU A 60 -9.77 -1.34 5.71
CA LEU A 60 -9.08 -1.76 6.94
C LEU A 60 -10.05 -2.34 7.97
N ALA A 61 -11.26 -1.78 8.09
CA ALA A 61 -12.29 -2.31 8.97
C ALA A 61 -12.76 -3.71 8.53
N THR A 62 -12.94 -3.93 7.23
CA THR A 62 -13.22 -5.26 6.67
C THR A 62 -12.08 -6.22 6.95
N ALA A 63 -10.84 -5.85 6.62
CA ALA A 63 -9.68 -6.71 6.88
C ALA A 63 -9.52 -7.05 8.36
N ARG A 64 -9.77 -6.10 9.28
CA ARG A 64 -9.80 -6.36 10.73
C ARG A 64 -10.84 -7.42 11.10
N LYS A 65 -12.04 -7.36 10.51
CA LYS A 65 -13.11 -8.32 10.75
C LYS A 65 -12.73 -9.72 10.26
N GLU A 66 -12.17 -9.84 9.07
CA GLU A 66 -11.83 -11.13 8.43
C GLU A 66 -10.53 -11.76 8.99
N THR A 67 -9.60 -10.95 9.47
CA THR A 67 -8.31 -11.43 10.01
C THR A 67 -8.28 -11.54 11.53
N GLY A 68 -9.13 -10.79 12.25
CA GLY A 68 -9.09 -10.67 13.71
C GLY A 68 -7.93 -9.82 14.25
N LEU A 69 -7.15 -9.18 13.37
CA LEU A 69 -5.96 -8.41 13.74
C LEU A 69 -6.28 -6.94 14.05
N ASN A 70 -5.47 -6.31 14.90
CA ASN A 70 -5.62 -4.87 15.18
C ASN A 70 -4.95 -4.02 14.08
N LEU A 71 -5.77 -3.31 13.31
CA LEU A 71 -5.33 -2.47 12.19
C LEU A 71 -5.52 -0.96 12.43
N GLU A 72 -5.80 -0.52 13.66
CA GLU A 72 -6.11 0.88 13.97
C GLU A 72 -4.92 1.84 13.73
N ASN A 73 -3.70 1.32 13.76
CA ASN A 73 -2.49 2.10 13.53
C ASN A 73 -1.96 2.00 12.09
N VAL A 74 -2.66 1.32 11.17
CA VAL A 74 -2.25 1.25 9.77
C VAL A 74 -2.44 2.62 9.13
N ALA A 75 -1.38 3.14 8.53
CA ALA A 75 -1.40 4.45 7.91
C ALA A 75 -2.23 4.46 6.63
N VAL A 76 -2.82 5.62 6.34
CA VAL A 76 -3.65 5.86 5.15
C VAL A 76 -2.99 6.96 4.32
N ILE A 77 -2.62 6.64 3.08
CA ILE A 77 -2.00 7.56 2.13
C ILE A 77 -2.98 7.88 1.01
N LEU A 78 -3.21 9.17 0.74
CA LEU A 78 -4.02 9.56 -0.42
C LEU A 78 -3.14 9.60 -1.67
N ALA A 79 -3.56 8.85 -2.68
CA ALA A 79 -2.88 8.75 -3.97
C ALA A 79 -3.89 8.54 -5.11
N ASP A 80 -3.68 9.23 -6.23
CA ASP A 80 -4.49 9.15 -7.44
C ASP A 80 -3.57 9.01 -8.67
N VAL A 81 -3.88 8.07 -9.57
CA VAL A 81 -3.18 7.89 -10.84
C VAL A 81 -3.30 9.08 -11.78
N ALA A 82 -4.29 9.95 -11.55
CA ALA A 82 -4.45 11.22 -12.26
C ALA A 82 -3.54 12.35 -11.72
N ASP A 83 -2.94 12.18 -10.53
CA ASP A 83 -2.09 13.17 -9.86
C ASP A 83 -0.69 12.58 -9.59
N GLN A 84 0.27 12.92 -10.47
CA GLN A 84 1.64 12.42 -10.38
C GLN A 84 2.34 12.82 -9.07
N ASP A 85 2.06 14.00 -8.51
CA ASP A 85 2.67 14.44 -7.26
C ASP A 85 2.16 13.59 -6.10
N SER A 86 0.90 13.16 -6.12
CA SER A 86 0.37 12.22 -5.14
C SER A 86 1.06 10.85 -5.21
N LEU A 87 1.35 10.36 -6.42
CA LEU A 87 2.10 9.11 -6.62
C LEU A 87 3.53 9.24 -6.11
N ASN A 88 4.19 10.37 -6.39
CA ASN A 88 5.55 10.64 -5.92
C ASN A 88 5.61 10.70 -4.39
N ARG A 89 4.65 11.40 -3.73
CA ARG A 89 4.56 11.42 -2.27
C ARG A 89 4.31 10.03 -1.66
N MET A 90 3.49 9.20 -2.29
CA MET A 90 3.26 7.82 -1.86
C MET A 90 4.53 6.98 -2.02
N ALA A 91 5.17 7.05 -3.19
CA ALA A 91 6.37 6.30 -3.51
C ALA A 91 7.54 6.66 -2.57
N ALA A 92 7.75 7.94 -2.28
CA ALA A 92 8.77 8.43 -1.35
C ALA A 92 8.61 7.88 0.08
N GLN A 93 7.38 7.54 0.49
CA GLN A 93 7.08 6.97 1.80
C GLN A 93 7.10 5.43 1.78
N SER A 94 7.44 4.78 0.67
CA SER A 94 7.34 3.31 0.53
C SER A 94 8.69 2.71 0.17
N THR A 95 9.05 1.58 0.75
CA THR A 95 10.15 0.71 0.29
C THR A 95 9.71 -0.16 -0.88
N VAL A 96 8.48 -0.68 -0.82
CA VAL A 96 7.81 -1.38 -1.90
C VAL A 96 6.39 -0.84 -2.07
N VAL A 97 6.02 -0.45 -3.29
CA VAL A 97 4.62 -0.24 -3.67
C VAL A 97 4.06 -1.54 -4.22
N ILE A 98 3.06 -2.09 -3.54
CA ILE A 98 2.22 -3.19 -4.05
C ILE A 98 1.05 -2.55 -4.79
N ASN A 99 1.15 -2.50 -6.11
CA ASN A 99 0.19 -1.81 -6.95
C ASN A 99 -0.94 -2.76 -7.39
N CYS A 100 -2.15 -2.47 -6.95
CA CYS A 100 -3.38 -3.17 -7.28
C CYS A 100 -4.30 -2.32 -8.17
N VAL A 101 -3.78 -1.24 -8.77
CA VAL A 101 -4.57 -0.33 -9.61
C VAL A 101 -4.50 -0.75 -11.07
N GLY A 102 -5.65 -1.09 -11.63
CA GLY A 102 -5.83 -1.30 -13.07
C GLY A 102 -6.78 -0.26 -13.71
N PRO A 103 -6.88 -0.23 -15.05
CA PRO A 103 -6.11 -1.03 -16.01
C PRO A 103 -4.63 -0.64 -16.07
N TYR A 104 -3.75 -1.63 -16.13
CA TYR A 104 -2.31 -1.44 -16.02
C TYR A 104 -1.70 -0.77 -17.25
N GLN A 105 -2.15 -1.16 -18.44
CA GLN A 105 -1.75 -0.53 -19.70
C GLN A 105 -1.97 0.99 -19.71
N VAL A 106 -2.91 1.48 -18.91
CA VAL A 106 -3.27 2.91 -18.85
C VAL A 106 -2.54 3.62 -17.71
N TYR A 107 -2.47 3.01 -16.52
CA TYR A 107 -2.03 3.70 -15.31
C TYR A 107 -0.67 3.23 -14.78
N GLY A 108 -0.20 2.05 -15.17
CA GLY A 108 0.98 1.39 -14.62
C GLY A 108 2.26 2.22 -14.78
N GLU A 109 2.49 2.81 -15.96
CA GLU A 109 3.70 3.60 -16.24
C GLU A 109 3.89 4.74 -15.25
N ARG A 110 2.80 5.43 -14.86
CA ARG A 110 2.86 6.57 -13.92
C ARG A 110 3.30 6.14 -12.53
N VAL A 111 2.83 4.97 -12.08
CA VAL A 111 3.19 4.40 -10.78
C VAL A 111 4.64 3.91 -10.79
N VAL A 112 5.06 3.21 -11.86
CA VAL A 112 6.45 2.77 -12.04
C VAL A 112 7.41 3.96 -12.07
N ARG A 113 7.06 5.02 -12.82
CA ARG A 113 7.82 6.27 -12.86
C ARG A 113 7.99 6.88 -11.48
N ALA A 114 6.91 7.01 -10.72
CA ALA A 114 6.97 7.53 -9.34
C ALA A 114 7.90 6.68 -8.45
N CYS A 115 7.84 5.35 -8.59
CA CYS A 115 8.70 4.44 -7.84
C CYS A 115 10.19 4.65 -8.19
N ILE A 116 10.52 4.72 -9.49
CA ILE A 116 11.90 4.98 -9.96
C ILE A 116 12.42 6.32 -9.44
N GLU A 117 11.64 7.39 -9.61
CA GLU A 117 12.04 8.75 -9.22
C GLU A 117 12.26 8.91 -7.71
N ASN A 118 11.57 8.10 -6.89
CA ASN A 118 11.63 8.19 -5.43
C ASN A 118 12.32 6.99 -4.76
N GLY A 119 13.00 6.14 -5.54
CA GLY A 119 13.79 5.01 -5.03
C GLY A 119 12.98 3.91 -4.36
N SER A 120 11.72 3.72 -4.76
CA SER A 120 10.84 2.63 -4.30
C SER A 120 10.84 1.46 -5.27
N ASN A 121 10.68 0.25 -4.74
CA ASN A 121 10.44 -0.94 -5.55
C ASN A 121 8.97 -1.00 -5.94
N HIS A 122 8.68 -1.66 -7.06
CA HIS A 122 7.32 -1.81 -7.57
C HIS A 122 7.01 -3.30 -7.80
N VAL A 123 5.85 -3.75 -7.35
CA VAL A 123 5.28 -5.05 -7.69
C VAL A 123 3.81 -4.89 -8.02
N ASP A 124 3.33 -5.66 -8.98
CA ASP A 124 1.95 -5.60 -9.43
C ASP A 124 1.29 -6.98 -9.61
N ILE A 125 -0.02 -6.93 -9.82
CA ILE A 125 -0.89 -8.07 -10.10
C ILE A 125 -1.31 -8.12 -11.60
N SER A 126 -0.60 -7.41 -12.48
CA SER A 126 -1.01 -7.30 -13.88
C SER A 126 -0.86 -8.64 -14.60
N GLY A 127 -1.96 -9.13 -15.16
CA GLY A 127 -1.96 -10.19 -16.18
C GLY A 127 -2.26 -9.66 -17.58
N GLU A 128 -2.27 -8.33 -17.76
CA GLU A 128 -2.59 -7.71 -19.04
C GLU A 128 -1.44 -7.95 -20.05
N PRO A 129 -1.74 -8.18 -21.34
CA PRO A 129 -0.69 -8.28 -22.36
C PRO A 129 0.13 -7.00 -22.41
N GLN A 130 1.45 -7.16 -22.59
CA GLN A 130 2.39 -6.05 -22.76
C GLN A 130 2.40 -5.53 -24.19
#